data_AF-X1TP13-F1
#
_entry.id   AF-X1TP13-F1
#
_cell.length_a   1.000
_cell.length_b   1.000
_cell.length_c   1.000
_cell.angle_alpha   90.00
_cell.angle_beta   90.00
_cell.angle_gamma   90.00
#
_symmetry.space_group_name_H-M   'P 1'
#
loop_
_entity.id
_entity.type
_entity.pdbx_description
1 polymer ?
#
loop_
_entity_poly.entity_id
_entity_poly.type
_entity_poly.pdbx_seq_one_letter_code
_entity_poly.pdbx_strand_id
1 'polypeptide(L)' 'DNYIKVYTKSNKDLTNKLLLVKLVEVRGDGVWGEVA' A
#
# COMPACT_ATOMS: atom_id res chain seq x y z
N ASP A 1 15.06 -3.52 10.34
CA ASP A 1 13.80 -3.75 9.61
C ASP A 1 12.94 -2.49 9.63
N ASN A 2 13.15 -1.59 8.66
CA ASN A 2 12.56 -0.23 8.65
C ASN A 2 11.48 -0.06 7.57
N TYR A 3 10.82 -1.16 7.22
CA TYR A 3 9.77 -1.13 6.21
C TYR A 3 8.44 -0.75 6.84
N ILE A 4 7.76 0.20 6.20
CA ILE A 4 6.40 0.58 6.55
C ILE A 4 5.46 -0.36 5.79
N LYS A 5 4.48 -0.96 6.49
CA LYS A 5 3.42 -1.74 5.85
C LYS A 5 2.42 -0.77 5.22
N VAL A 6 2.19 -0.92 3.91
CA VAL A 6 1.20 -0.15 3.16
C VAL A 6 0.13 -1.09 2.62
N TYR A 7 -1.13 -0.76 2.88
CA TYR A 7 -2.29 -1.53 2.46
C TYR A 7 -2.99 -0.83 1.30
N THR A 8 -3.43 -1.59 0.29
CA THR A 8 -4.28 -1.10 -0.80
C THR A 8 -5.39 -2.10 -1.05
N LYS A 9 -6.61 -1.63 -1.31
CA LYS A 9 -7.71 -2.49 -1.77
C LYS A 9 -7.70 -2.50 -3.29
N SER A 10 -7.61 -3.69 -3.90
CA SER A 10 -7.62 -3.84 -5.36
C SER A 10 -8.24 -5.18 -5.75
N ASN A 11 -8.93 -5.21 -6.89
CA ASN A 11 -9.40 -6.44 -7.52
C ASN A 11 -8.39 -6.99 -8.55
N LYS A 12 -7.22 -6.34 -8.70
CA LYS A 12 -6.15 -6.75 -9.61
C LYS A 12 -5.13 -7.62 -8.85
N ASP A 13 -4.47 -8.55 -9.55
CA ASP A 13 -3.35 -9.29 -8.99
C ASP A 13 -2.09 -8.40 -8.94
N LEU A 14 -1.63 -8.13 -7.71
CA LEU A 14 -0.48 -7.28 -7.39
C LEU A 14 0.73 -8.07 -6.88
N THR A 15 0.64 -9.40 -6.86
CA THR A 15 1.71 -10.26 -6.33
C THR A 15 3.01 -10.02 -7.09
N ASN A 16 4.11 -9.81 -6.35
CA ASN A 16 5.46 -9.59 -6.89
C ASN A 16 5.60 -8.39 -7.86
N LYS A 17 4.78 -7.33 -7.68
CA LYS A 17 4.89 -6.09 -8.48
C LYS A 17 5.35 -4.92 -7.61
N LEU A 18 6.32 -4.16 -8.10
CA LEU A 18 6.70 -2.86 -7.53
C LEU A 18 5.93 -1.77 -8.26
N LEU A 19 5.08 -1.06 -7.54
CA LEU A 19 4.20 -0.02 -8.07
C LEU A 19 4.39 1.26 -7.29
N LEU A 20 4.30 2.40 -7.99
CA LEU A 20 4.21 3.69 -7.34
C LEU A 20 2.87 3.76 -6.61
N VAL A 21 2.92 4.10 -5.32
CA VAL A 21 1.72 4.24 -4.49
C VAL A 21 1.69 5.64 -3.88
N LYS A 22 0.49 6.22 -3.82
CA LYS A 22 0.22 7.45 -3.09
C LYS A 22 -0.30 7.09 -1.71
N LEU A 23 0.36 7.57 -0.65
CA LEU A 23 -0.13 7.40 0.71
C LEU A 23 -1.34 8.31 0.95
N VAL A 24 -2.43 7.76 1.46
CA VAL A 24 -3.72 8.46 1.59
C VAL A 24 -4.20 8.61 3.02
N GLU A 25 -3.90 7.65 3.90
CA GLU A 25 -4.37 7.67 5.29
C GLU A 25 -3.45 6.85 6.20
N VAL A 26 -3.29 7.27 7.45
CA VAL A 26 -2.72 6.43 8.52
C VAL A 26 -3.87 5.86 9.34
N ARG A 27 -3.96 4.53 9.44
CA ARG A 27 -5.05 3.86 10.16
C ARG A 27 -4.54 2.69 10.99
N GLY A 28 -4.75 2.78 12.30
CA GLY A 28 -4.26 1.77 13.25
C GLY A 28 -2.74 1.73 13.28
N ASP A 29 -2.17 0.56 13.02
CA ASP A 29 -0.73 0.30 12.98
C ASP A 29 -0.11 0.42 11.58
N GLY A 30 -0.89 0.85 10.58
CA GLY A 30 -0.47 0.85 9.18
C GLY A 30 -0.86 2.09 8.39
N VAL A 31 -0.38 2.12 7.14
CA VAL A 31 -0.67 3.19 6.19
C VAL A 31 -1.48 2.63 5.03
N TRP A 32 -2.48 3.37 4.57
CA TRP A 32 -3.23 3.07 3.36
C TRP A 32 -2.64 3.83 2.18
N GLY A 33 -2.54 3.16 1.03
CA GLY A 33 -2.11 3.75 -0.21
C GLY A 33 -3.00 3.34 -1.37
N GLU A 34 -3.05 4.19 -2.38
CA GLU A 34 -3.70 3.92 -3.65
C GLU A 34 -2.66 3.76 -4.74
N VAL A 35 -2.83 2.74 -5.59
CA VAL A 35 -2.03 2.55 -6.80
C VAL A 35 -2.50 3.57 -7.83
N ALA A 36 -1.57 4.39 -8.32
CA ALA A 36 -1.81 5.36 -9.39
C ALA A 36 -1.94 4.69 -10.77
#